data_AF-A0A3D3M0N7-F1
#
_entry.id   AF-A0A3D3M0N7-F1
#
_cell.length_a   1.000
_cell.length_b   1.000
_cell.length_c   1.000
_cell.angle_alpha   90.00
_cell.angle_beta   90.00
_cell.angle_gamma   90.00
#
_symmetry.space_group_name_H-M   'P 1'
#
loop_
_entity.id
_entity.type
_entity.pdbx_description
1 polymer ?
#
loop_
_entity_poly.entity_id
_entity_poly.type
_entity_poly.pdbx_seq_one_letter_code
_entity_poly.pdbx_strand_id
1 'polypeptide(L)'
;MKTPTSAPRAEQIQNGDFSNGSQSWLIYDDINFDNARCNVGPGGVATQVLSNIPAGRYRLSCLAARTSAGNPTARLRLRINSTNVQIDITSSTPQTYNNDVDIPANSEAEIYIEANAAAAWFDDVSLNLAPVNDELIQNGDFSEGSAHWDMTGADFEQATCKLGINQVTQTVPVPVIGYYQLTARARAGSGSMGRLQIRGVPDGETQYKPVNSTEWTEYVIDIGAIQGETHFKVELGRVMSDDVEFDDVSLRLVSGVAK
;
A
#
# COMPACT_ATOMS: atom_id res chain seq x y z
N MET A 1 -20.27 17.90 -14.21
CA MET A 1 -20.03 17.38 -12.85
C MET A 1 -18.54 17.24 -12.67
N LYS A 2 -17.96 17.96 -11.69
CA LYS A 2 -16.55 17.75 -11.34
C LYS A 2 -16.46 16.40 -10.65
N THR A 3 -15.73 15.46 -11.26
CA THR A 3 -15.29 14.24 -10.61
C THR A 3 -14.57 14.65 -9.32
N PRO A 4 -14.90 14.09 -8.15
CA PRO A 4 -14.13 14.36 -6.95
C PRO A 4 -12.74 13.77 -7.19
N THR A 5 -11.75 14.64 -7.38
CA THR A 5 -10.35 14.30 -7.20
C THR A 5 -10.22 13.71 -5.80
N SER A 6 -9.93 12.42 -5.69
CA SER A 6 -9.65 11.78 -4.41
C SER A 6 -8.50 12.53 -3.77
N ALA A 7 -8.77 13.19 -2.65
CA ALA A 7 -7.69 13.73 -1.82
C ALA A 7 -6.71 12.59 -1.49
N PRO A 8 -5.39 12.82 -1.53
CA PRO A 8 -4.45 11.86 -0.94
C PRO A 8 -4.92 11.63 0.49
N ARG A 9 -5.31 10.40 0.83
CA ARG A 9 -5.86 10.10 2.16
C ARG A 9 -4.73 10.30 3.17
N ALA A 10 -4.98 11.20 4.11
CA ALA A 10 -3.99 11.82 4.99
C ALA A 10 -3.51 10.88 6.10
N GLU A 11 -2.34 11.19 6.65
CA GLU A 11 -1.86 10.74 7.96
C GLU A 11 -3.00 10.60 8.98
N GLN A 12 -3.02 9.48 9.71
CA GLN A 12 -4.07 9.22 10.71
C GLN A 12 -3.73 9.80 12.08
N ILE A 13 -2.44 9.97 12.41
CA ILE A 13 -1.96 10.52 13.68
C ILE A 13 -1.76 12.03 13.56
N GLN A 14 -2.48 12.79 14.38
CA GLN A 14 -2.31 14.23 14.42
C GLN A 14 -1.10 14.62 15.27
N ASN A 15 -0.28 15.56 14.76
CA ASN A 15 0.87 16.12 15.49
C ASN A 15 1.81 15.03 16.03
N GLY A 16 2.12 14.03 15.19
CA GLY A 16 3.06 12.96 15.51
C GLY A 16 4.54 13.34 15.37
N ASP A 17 4.82 14.47 14.71
CA ASP A 17 6.11 15.17 14.67
C ASP A 17 6.35 16.06 15.90
N PHE A 18 5.33 16.17 16.78
CA PHE A 18 5.33 16.95 18.01
C PHE A 18 5.78 18.42 17.87
N SER A 19 5.70 18.97 16.66
CA SER A 19 6.08 20.36 16.39
C SER A 19 5.18 21.36 17.12
N ASN A 20 3.97 20.95 17.47
CA ASN A 20 3.01 21.71 18.28
C ASN A 20 2.89 21.17 19.71
N GLY A 21 3.96 20.58 20.24
CA GLY A 21 4.01 20.03 21.59
C GLY A 21 2.95 18.94 21.81
N SER A 22 2.13 19.11 22.84
CA SER A 22 1.10 18.13 23.22
C SER A 22 -0.21 18.21 22.43
N GLN A 23 -0.34 19.11 21.46
CA GLN A 23 -1.59 19.27 20.72
C GLN A 23 -2.06 17.93 20.13
N SER A 24 -3.35 17.62 20.27
CA SER A 24 -3.99 16.35 19.86
C SER A 24 -3.60 15.10 20.68
N TRP A 25 -2.84 15.23 21.76
CA TRP A 25 -2.50 14.13 22.67
C TRP A 25 -3.09 14.35 24.07
N LEU A 26 -3.69 13.29 24.64
CA LEU A 26 -4.01 13.20 26.05
C LEU A 26 -2.80 12.66 26.81
N ILE A 27 -2.48 13.23 27.96
CA ILE A 27 -1.23 12.96 28.68
C ILE A 27 -1.51 12.53 30.11
N TYR A 28 -0.74 11.56 30.58
CA TYR A 28 -0.72 11.08 31.95
C TYR A 28 0.73 10.95 32.45
N ASP A 29 0.93 11.30 33.72
CA ASP A 29 2.18 11.12 34.45
C ASP A 29 3.41 11.78 33.79
N ASP A 30 4.52 11.05 33.66
CA ASP A 30 5.84 11.60 33.30
C ASP A 30 6.02 11.72 31.76
N ILE A 31 5.47 12.79 31.20
CA ILE A 31 5.55 13.12 29.77
C ILE A 31 5.92 14.61 29.60
N ASN A 32 6.83 14.91 28.68
CA ASN A 32 7.10 16.29 28.23
C ASN A 32 7.39 16.34 26.72
N PHE A 33 7.27 17.53 26.13
CA PHE A 33 7.35 17.72 24.67
C PHE A 33 8.55 18.58 24.23
N ASP A 34 9.71 18.38 24.85
CA ASP A 34 10.92 19.15 24.56
C ASP A 34 11.57 18.75 23.23
N ASN A 35 12.10 19.74 22.51
CA ASN A 35 12.80 19.58 21.22
C ASN A 35 11.95 18.98 20.09
N ALA A 36 10.64 19.26 20.07
CA ALA A 36 9.68 18.68 19.13
C ALA A 36 9.68 17.14 19.18
N ARG A 37 9.69 16.59 20.40
CA ARG A 37 9.64 15.13 20.65
C ARG A 37 8.73 14.84 21.82
N CYS A 38 8.07 13.70 21.82
CA CYS A 38 7.42 13.18 23.00
C CYS A 38 8.44 12.42 23.85
N ASN A 39 8.86 13.00 24.97
CA ASN A 39 9.74 12.35 25.95
C ASN A 39 8.87 11.69 27.01
N VAL A 40 8.98 10.37 27.12
CA VAL A 40 8.21 9.55 28.07
C VAL A 40 9.13 8.95 29.12
N GLY A 41 8.86 9.28 30.38
CA GLY A 41 9.52 8.71 31.54
C GLY A 41 8.76 7.52 32.13
N PRO A 42 9.29 6.86 33.17
CA PRO A 42 8.65 5.71 33.79
C PRO A 42 7.24 6.03 34.31
N GLY A 43 6.25 5.26 33.89
CA GLY A 43 4.83 5.46 34.18
C GLY A 43 4.12 6.41 33.20
N GLY A 44 4.84 7.17 32.38
CA GLY A 44 4.26 8.15 31.47
C GLY A 44 3.47 7.51 30.33
N VAL A 45 2.36 8.16 29.96
CA VAL A 45 1.50 7.76 28.83
C VAL A 45 1.01 8.99 28.06
N ALA A 46 1.21 9.00 26.74
CA ALA A 46 0.50 9.90 25.82
C ALA A 46 -0.40 9.07 24.90
N THR A 47 -1.66 9.48 24.71
CA THR A 47 -2.63 8.74 23.89
C THR A 47 -3.43 9.64 22.98
N GLN A 48 -3.84 9.10 21.82
CA GLN A 48 -4.74 9.75 20.87
C GLN A 48 -5.77 8.73 20.35
N VAL A 49 -7.05 9.08 20.43
CA VAL A 49 -8.12 8.29 19.80
C VAL A 49 -8.12 8.59 18.31
N LEU A 50 -8.04 7.53 17.51
CA LEU A 50 -8.03 7.61 16.07
C LEU A 50 -9.43 7.25 15.54
N SER A 51 -10.12 8.24 14.98
CA SER A 51 -11.51 8.10 14.54
C SER A 51 -11.59 7.94 13.03
N ASN A 52 -12.55 7.14 12.56
CA ASN A 52 -12.85 6.95 11.13
C ASN A 52 -11.66 6.43 10.31
N ILE A 53 -10.77 5.61 10.89
CA ILE A 53 -9.71 4.97 10.12
C ILE A 53 -10.36 4.00 9.11
N PRO A 54 -10.15 4.18 7.80
CA PRO A 54 -10.60 3.22 6.81
C PRO A 54 -9.91 1.88 7.04
N ALA A 55 -10.59 0.77 6.81
CA ALA A 55 -9.88 -0.50 6.86
C ALA A 55 -8.83 -0.62 5.76
N GLY A 56 -7.80 -1.39 6.04
CA GLY A 56 -6.67 -1.60 5.15
C GLY A 56 -5.42 -1.97 5.92
N ARG A 57 -4.33 -2.16 5.17
CA ARG A 57 -3.01 -2.39 5.75
C ARG A 57 -2.30 -1.05 5.94
N TYR A 58 -1.85 -0.78 7.16
CA TYR A 58 -1.18 0.45 7.56
C TYR A 58 0.23 0.15 8.06
N ARG A 59 1.14 1.10 7.90
CA ARG A 59 2.45 1.12 8.54
C ARG A 59 2.36 2.04 9.75
N LEU A 60 2.46 1.45 10.93
CA LEU A 60 2.73 2.17 12.16
C LEU A 60 4.24 2.42 12.23
N SER A 61 4.67 3.66 12.44
CA SER A 61 6.09 4.01 12.53
C SER A 61 6.37 5.09 13.56
N CYS A 62 7.62 5.13 14.03
CA CYS A 62 8.18 6.25 14.79
C CYS A 62 9.69 6.30 14.65
N LEU A 63 10.28 7.48 14.79
CA LEU A 63 11.69 7.65 15.15
C LEU A 63 11.79 7.66 16.68
N ALA A 64 12.63 6.81 17.26
CA ALA A 64 12.74 6.74 18.72
C ALA A 64 14.13 6.31 19.19
N ALA A 65 14.44 6.65 20.44
CA ALA A 65 15.52 6.02 21.19
C ALA A 65 15.24 6.04 22.69
N ARG A 66 15.79 5.05 23.38
CA ARG A 66 15.80 5.00 24.84
C ARG A 66 16.77 6.02 25.43
N THR A 67 16.41 6.54 26.60
CA THR A 67 17.24 7.46 27.38
C THR A 67 17.73 6.84 28.70
N SER A 68 17.21 5.68 29.10
CA SER A 68 17.70 4.93 30.28
C SER A 68 18.04 3.46 29.98
N ALA A 69 18.97 2.90 30.77
CA ALA A 69 19.39 1.49 30.73
C ALA A 69 18.32 0.55 31.35
N GLY A 70 18.28 -0.72 30.94
CA GLY A 70 17.27 -1.70 31.38
C GLY A 70 16.57 -2.46 30.25
N ASN A 71 15.60 -3.32 30.58
CA ASN A 71 14.75 -3.97 29.57
C ASN A 71 13.81 -2.95 28.92
N PRO A 72 13.54 -3.07 27.60
CA PRO A 72 12.62 -2.17 26.92
C PRO A 72 11.24 -2.28 27.55
N THR A 73 10.76 -1.17 28.07
CA THR A 73 9.38 -1.03 28.57
C THR A 73 8.70 0.22 28.02
N ALA A 74 9.46 1.08 27.32
CA ALA A 74 8.93 2.09 26.42
C ALA A 74 8.47 1.44 25.11
N ARG A 75 7.25 1.75 24.68
CA ARG A 75 6.67 1.22 23.45
C ARG A 75 5.72 2.20 22.80
N LEU A 76 5.59 2.07 21.48
CA LEU A 76 4.45 2.59 20.73
C LEU A 76 3.44 1.45 20.57
N ARG A 77 2.20 1.65 21.02
CA ARG A 77 1.16 0.62 20.99
C ARG A 77 -0.10 1.15 20.32
N LEU A 78 -0.49 0.52 19.23
CA LEU A 78 -1.79 0.74 18.59
C LEU A 78 -2.78 -0.32 19.09
N ARG A 79 -3.83 0.13 19.79
CA ARG A 79 -4.97 -0.72 20.13
C ARG A 79 -6.01 -0.61 19.02
N ILE A 80 -6.43 -1.76 18.48
CA ILE A 80 -7.49 -1.86 17.48
C ILE A 80 -8.55 -2.80 18.05
N ASN A 81 -9.71 -2.26 18.42
CA ASN A 81 -10.72 -2.96 19.20
C ASN A 81 -10.10 -3.55 20.48
N SER A 82 -10.01 -4.89 20.59
CA SER A 82 -9.38 -5.60 21.70
C SER A 82 -7.94 -6.07 21.44
N THR A 83 -7.41 -5.86 20.23
CA THR A 83 -6.07 -6.32 19.82
C THR A 83 -5.05 -5.20 20.01
N ASN A 84 -3.84 -5.56 20.46
CA ASN A 84 -2.72 -4.63 20.56
C ASN A 84 -1.63 -5.00 19.56
N VAL A 85 -1.19 -4.01 18.77
CA VAL A 85 0.05 -4.06 18.00
C VAL A 85 1.05 -3.14 18.69
N GLN A 86 2.26 -3.64 18.95
CA GLN A 86 3.26 -2.90 19.69
C GLN A 86 4.62 -2.90 18.99
N ILE A 87 5.35 -1.81 19.21
CA ILE A 87 6.74 -1.60 18.82
C ILE A 87 7.50 -1.27 20.08
N ASP A 88 8.34 -2.21 20.54
CA ASP A 88 9.18 -2.01 21.72
C ASP A 88 10.44 -1.22 21.35
N ILE A 89 10.73 -0.14 22.08
CA ILE A 89 11.89 0.71 21.81
C ILE A 89 13.09 0.11 22.53
N THR A 90 13.98 -0.52 21.77
CA THR A 90 15.08 -1.35 22.30
C THR A 90 16.45 -0.68 22.28
N SER A 91 16.67 0.28 21.39
CA SER A 91 17.98 0.92 21.12
C SER A 91 18.13 2.24 21.87
N SER A 92 19.35 2.54 22.31
CA SER A 92 19.75 3.87 22.80
C SER A 92 20.20 4.81 21.66
N THR A 93 20.40 4.28 20.46
CA THR A 93 20.70 5.05 19.25
C THR A 93 19.40 5.37 18.51
N PRO A 94 19.18 6.63 18.08
CA PRO A 94 18.04 7.01 17.23
C PRO A 94 17.89 6.10 16.01
N GLN A 95 16.71 5.51 15.84
CA GLN A 95 16.36 4.78 14.62
C GLN A 95 14.87 4.78 14.39
N THR A 96 14.47 4.56 13.14
CA THR A 96 13.07 4.39 12.77
C THR A 96 12.65 2.96 13.07
N TYR A 97 11.56 2.84 13.82
CA TYR A 97 10.84 1.61 14.03
C TYR A 97 9.59 1.61 13.18
N ASN A 98 9.20 0.45 12.66
CA ASN A 98 7.95 0.30 11.94
C ASN A 98 7.39 -1.11 12.12
N ASN A 99 6.08 -1.20 11.99
CA ASN A 99 5.34 -2.45 11.89
C ASN A 99 4.14 -2.26 10.99
N ASP A 100 3.87 -3.23 10.12
CA ASP A 100 2.67 -3.21 9.30
C ASP A 100 1.53 -3.88 10.08
N VAL A 101 0.32 -3.33 9.94
CA VAL A 101 -0.88 -3.77 10.67
C VAL A 101 -2.10 -3.72 9.76
N ASP A 102 -2.91 -4.77 9.80
CA ASP A 102 -4.23 -4.76 9.18
C ASP A 102 -5.27 -4.20 10.15
N ILE A 103 -5.96 -3.13 9.73
CA ILE A 103 -7.04 -2.50 10.47
C ILE A 103 -8.36 -2.95 9.83
N PRO A 104 -9.25 -3.66 10.56
CA PRO A 104 -10.57 -4.06 10.05
C PRO A 104 -11.56 -2.90 9.88
N ALA A 105 -12.68 -3.16 9.20
CA ALA A 105 -13.81 -2.24 9.10
C ALA A 105 -14.33 -1.81 10.48
N ASN A 106 -14.79 -0.56 10.58
CA ASN A 106 -15.47 -0.05 11.78
C ASN A 106 -14.66 -0.25 13.07
N SER A 107 -13.33 -0.19 12.97
CA SER A 107 -12.46 -0.40 14.11
C SER A 107 -12.38 0.85 14.97
N GLU A 108 -12.43 0.64 16.28
CA GLU A 108 -12.02 1.65 17.25
C GLU A 108 -10.51 1.54 17.43
N ALA A 109 -9.79 2.62 17.11
CA ALA A 109 -8.34 2.65 17.19
C ALA A 109 -7.88 3.71 18.18
N GLU A 110 -6.86 3.37 18.98
CA GLU A 110 -6.23 4.31 19.91
C GLU A 110 -4.73 4.03 19.94
N ILE A 111 -3.93 5.08 19.76
CA ILE A 111 -2.47 5.00 19.76
C ILE A 111 -1.94 5.47 21.11
N TYR A 112 -0.99 4.72 21.66
CA TYR A 112 -0.35 4.98 22.93
C TYR A 112 1.17 5.07 22.75
N ILE A 113 1.77 6.10 23.34
CA ILE A 113 3.19 6.19 23.63
C ILE A 113 3.31 6.01 25.14
N GLU A 114 3.94 4.94 25.58
CA GLU A 114 3.96 4.60 27.01
C GLU A 114 5.31 4.04 27.43
N ALA A 115 5.71 4.30 28.67
CA ALA A 115 6.84 3.62 29.28
C ALA A 115 6.51 3.12 30.68
N ASN A 116 6.73 1.84 30.95
CA ASN A 116 6.50 1.30 32.29
C ASN A 116 7.70 1.57 33.23
N ALA A 117 8.93 1.28 32.80
CA ALA A 117 10.12 1.38 33.66
C ALA A 117 11.32 2.12 33.04
N ALA A 118 11.47 2.11 31.71
CA ALA A 118 12.60 2.67 30.99
C ALA A 118 12.15 3.83 30.12
N ALA A 119 12.81 4.98 30.24
CA ALA A 119 12.46 6.19 29.53
C ALA A 119 12.93 6.16 28.07
N ALA A 120 12.20 6.85 27.20
CA ALA A 120 12.51 7.02 25.79
C ALA A 120 11.96 8.35 25.27
N TRP A 121 12.42 8.75 24.10
CA TRP A 121 11.78 9.80 23.32
C TRP A 121 11.28 9.24 21.99
N PHE A 122 10.22 9.84 21.49
CA PHE A 122 9.53 9.50 20.25
C PHE A 122 9.38 10.76 19.39
N ASP A 123 9.48 10.57 18.09
CA ASP A 123 9.33 11.58 17.05
C ASP A 123 8.78 10.91 15.78
N ASP A 124 8.30 11.70 14.82
CA ASP A 124 7.75 11.23 13.54
C ASP A 124 6.78 10.04 13.68
N VAL A 125 5.90 10.10 14.68
CA VAL A 125 4.91 9.05 14.94
C VAL A 125 3.84 9.10 13.86
N SER A 126 3.73 8.03 13.08
CA SER A 126 2.90 8.01 11.88
C SER A 126 2.10 6.71 11.79
N LEU A 127 0.88 6.81 11.29
CA LEU A 127 0.08 5.68 10.85
C LEU A 127 -0.46 6.01 9.46
N ASN A 128 0.27 5.54 8.44
CA ASN A 128 -0.08 5.72 7.04
C ASN A 128 -0.38 4.37 6.40
N LEU A 129 -0.99 4.34 5.21
CA LEU A 129 -1.15 3.09 4.47
C LEU A 129 0.22 2.43 4.26
N ALA A 130 0.30 1.13 4.53
CA ALA A 130 1.52 0.40 4.26
C ALA A 130 1.68 0.32 2.74
N PRO A 131 2.88 0.58 2.19
CA PRO A 131 3.16 0.23 0.80
C PRO A 131 3.03 -1.28 0.64
N VAL A 132 2.03 -1.73 -0.11
CA VAL A 132 1.85 -3.15 -0.45
C VAL A 132 2.45 -3.37 -1.83
N ASN A 133 3.66 -3.92 -1.86
CA ASN A 133 4.44 -4.12 -3.09
C ASN A 133 4.47 -5.57 -3.56
N ASP A 134 3.59 -6.43 -3.03
CA ASP A 134 3.53 -7.82 -3.51
C ASP A 134 2.99 -7.80 -4.94
N GLU A 135 3.90 -8.03 -5.87
CA GLU A 135 3.60 -8.22 -7.28
C GLU A 135 2.68 -9.42 -7.43
N LEU A 136 1.51 -9.20 -8.01
CA LEU A 136 0.54 -10.27 -8.24
C LEU A 136 0.67 -10.87 -9.64
N ILE A 137 1.30 -10.17 -10.58
CA ILE A 137 1.61 -10.73 -11.91
C ILE A 137 2.83 -11.61 -11.82
N GLN A 138 2.69 -12.85 -12.25
CA GLN A 138 3.81 -13.75 -12.44
C GLN A 138 4.40 -13.52 -13.84
N ASN A 139 5.74 -13.41 -13.92
CA ASN A 139 6.48 -13.26 -15.19
C ASN A 139 5.95 -12.08 -16.05
N GLY A 140 5.80 -10.91 -15.43
CA GLY A 140 5.33 -9.69 -16.11
C GLY A 140 6.39 -9.02 -16.99
N ASP A 141 7.66 -9.33 -16.76
CA ASP A 141 8.82 -8.91 -17.58
C ASP A 141 9.10 -9.89 -18.74
N PHE A 142 8.31 -10.96 -18.86
CA PHE A 142 8.43 -12.00 -19.88
C PHE A 142 9.82 -12.65 -19.98
N SER A 143 10.65 -12.56 -18.95
CA SER A 143 12.00 -13.16 -18.92
C SER A 143 11.95 -14.69 -18.97
N GLU A 144 10.84 -15.29 -18.55
CA GLU A 144 10.54 -16.73 -18.64
C GLU A 144 9.65 -17.07 -19.86
N GLY A 145 9.59 -16.18 -20.85
CA GLY A 145 8.76 -16.34 -22.04
C GLY A 145 7.27 -16.33 -21.71
N SER A 146 6.55 -17.39 -22.09
CA SER A 146 5.10 -17.50 -21.88
C SER A 146 4.68 -18.13 -20.55
N ALA A 147 5.62 -18.46 -19.66
CA ALA A 147 5.30 -19.04 -18.37
C ALA A 147 4.27 -18.18 -17.61
N HIS A 148 3.27 -18.82 -16.99
CA HIS A 148 2.16 -18.21 -16.24
C HIS A 148 1.12 -17.45 -17.06
N TRP A 149 1.27 -17.38 -18.38
CA TRP A 149 0.31 -16.71 -19.27
C TRP A 149 -0.44 -17.72 -20.15
N ASP A 150 -1.76 -17.64 -20.15
CA ASP A 150 -2.61 -18.40 -21.08
C ASP A 150 -2.57 -17.75 -22.46
N MET A 151 -2.06 -18.52 -23.43
CA MET A 151 -1.78 -18.01 -24.76
C MET A 151 -2.87 -18.33 -25.78
N THR A 152 -3.13 -17.34 -26.63
CA THR A 152 -3.51 -17.57 -28.02
C THR A 152 -2.55 -16.75 -28.90
N GLY A 153 -1.65 -17.39 -29.66
CA GLY A 153 -0.91 -16.77 -30.77
C GLY A 153 0.02 -15.56 -30.50
N ALA A 154 0.63 -15.44 -29.32
CA ALA A 154 1.64 -14.43 -29.02
C ALA A 154 3.08 -14.95 -29.16
N ASP A 155 4.00 -14.04 -29.46
CA ASP A 155 5.43 -14.30 -29.52
C ASP A 155 6.14 -13.66 -28.32
N PHE A 156 7.12 -14.36 -27.77
CA PHE A 156 7.85 -13.96 -26.57
C PHE A 156 9.33 -13.91 -26.89
N GLU A 157 9.73 -12.86 -27.61
CA GLU A 157 11.13 -12.62 -27.95
C GLU A 157 11.70 -11.50 -27.07
N GLN A 158 12.97 -11.63 -26.69
CA GLN A 158 13.75 -10.59 -26.00
C GLN A 158 13.14 -10.07 -24.69
N ALA A 159 12.45 -10.94 -23.93
CA ALA A 159 11.74 -10.55 -22.70
C ALA A 159 10.64 -9.50 -22.97
N THR A 160 9.93 -9.64 -24.10
CA THR A 160 8.74 -8.85 -24.41
C THR A 160 7.64 -9.75 -24.93
N CYS A 161 6.38 -9.36 -24.72
CA CYS A 161 5.23 -10.04 -25.31
C CYS A 161 4.78 -9.29 -26.57
N LYS A 162 5.00 -9.88 -27.73
CA LYS A 162 4.58 -9.36 -29.04
C LYS A 162 3.31 -10.05 -29.52
N LEU A 163 2.24 -9.29 -29.72
CA LEU A 163 0.93 -9.83 -30.10
C LEU A 163 0.76 -9.86 -31.61
N GLY A 164 0.89 -11.07 -32.19
CA GLY A 164 0.61 -11.36 -33.60
C GLY A 164 -0.90 -11.37 -33.87
N ILE A 165 -1.60 -12.44 -33.50
CA ILE A 165 -3.07 -12.56 -33.52
C ILE A 165 -3.51 -13.11 -32.16
N ASN A 166 -4.59 -12.54 -31.59
CA ASN A 166 -5.21 -12.88 -30.32
C ASN A 166 -4.67 -12.16 -29.06
N GLN A 167 -5.08 -12.66 -27.88
CA GLN A 167 -4.89 -12.08 -26.56
C GLN A 167 -4.08 -13.02 -25.67
N VAL A 168 -3.38 -12.44 -24.70
CA VAL A 168 -2.63 -13.16 -23.68
C VAL A 168 -3.23 -12.82 -22.33
N THR A 169 -3.49 -13.82 -21.50
CA THR A 169 -4.23 -13.60 -20.26
C THR A 169 -3.59 -14.28 -19.06
N GLN A 170 -3.68 -13.67 -17.89
CA GLN A 170 -3.30 -14.29 -16.62
C GLN A 170 -4.46 -14.15 -15.64
N THR A 171 -4.83 -15.27 -15.02
CA THR A 171 -5.79 -15.27 -13.91
C THR A 171 -5.01 -15.10 -12.61
N VAL A 172 -5.24 -13.97 -11.93
CA VAL A 172 -4.45 -13.55 -10.78
C VAL A 172 -5.31 -13.63 -9.52
N PRO A 173 -4.91 -14.38 -8.48
CA PRO A 173 -5.66 -14.41 -7.22
C PRO A 173 -5.65 -13.05 -6.52
N VAL A 174 -6.79 -12.67 -5.96
CA VAL A 174 -6.99 -11.42 -5.22
C VAL A 174 -7.04 -11.78 -3.74
N PRO A 175 -5.94 -11.58 -2.98
CA PRO A 175 -5.84 -12.11 -1.63
C PRO A 175 -6.69 -11.32 -0.62
N VAL A 176 -6.99 -10.06 -0.90
CA VAL A 176 -7.71 -9.15 0.01
C VAL A 176 -8.62 -8.20 -0.75
N ILE A 177 -9.60 -7.66 -0.07
CA ILE A 177 -10.47 -6.60 -0.61
C ILE A 177 -9.66 -5.32 -0.67
N GLY A 178 -9.69 -4.60 -1.79
CA GLY A 178 -8.87 -3.41 -1.98
C GLY A 178 -9.00 -2.72 -3.33
N TYR A 179 -8.30 -1.60 -3.44
CA TYR A 179 -7.96 -0.89 -4.66
C TYR A 179 -6.64 -1.44 -5.20
N TYR A 180 -6.62 -1.69 -6.50
CA TYR A 180 -5.46 -2.24 -7.19
C TYR A 180 -5.02 -1.30 -8.31
N GLN A 181 -3.77 -1.42 -8.74
CA GLN A 181 -3.27 -0.74 -9.92
C GLN A 181 -2.60 -1.75 -10.84
N LEU A 182 -3.08 -1.79 -12.07
CA LEU A 182 -2.49 -2.54 -13.16
C LEU A 182 -1.66 -1.58 -14.00
N THR A 183 -0.39 -1.90 -14.20
CA THR A 183 0.51 -1.18 -15.09
C THR A 183 1.13 -2.11 -16.12
N ALA A 184 1.50 -1.55 -17.26
CA ALA A 184 2.35 -2.21 -18.25
C ALA A 184 3.10 -1.15 -19.04
N ARG A 185 4.34 -1.44 -19.42
CA ARG A 185 5.00 -0.72 -20.50
C ARG A 185 4.56 -1.33 -21.82
N ALA A 186 4.17 -0.50 -22.77
CA ALA A 186 3.72 -1.00 -24.07
C ALA A 186 4.01 -0.01 -25.19
N ARG A 187 4.03 -0.53 -26.42
CA ARG A 187 4.07 0.25 -27.66
C ARG A 187 3.25 -0.43 -28.75
N ALA A 188 2.83 0.34 -29.74
CA ALA A 188 2.13 -0.12 -30.93
C ALA A 188 2.82 0.42 -32.18
N GLY A 189 3.00 -0.43 -33.19
CA GLY A 189 3.49 -0.03 -34.50
C GLY A 189 2.62 1.04 -35.16
N SER A 190 3.15 1.68 -36.20
CA SER A 190 2.42 2.73 -36.91
C SER A 190 1.12 2.18 -37.50
N GLY A 191 -0.02 2.77 -37.12
CA GLY A 191 -1.35 2.31 -37.53
C GLY A 191 -1.88 1.09 -36.78
N SER A 192 -1.12 0.55 -35.82
CA SER A 192 -1.55 -0.53 -34.91
C SER A 192 -2.22 0.02 -33.66
N MET A 193 -3.02 -0.81 -32.99
CA MET A 193 -3.63 -0.47 -31.71
C MET A 193 -3.78 -1.72 -30.85
N GLY A 194 -3.40 -1.60 -29.58
CA GLY A 194 -3.59 -2.62 -28.55
C GLY A 194 -4.50 -2.16 -27.42
N ARG A 195 -4.61 -2.99 -26.40
CA ARG A 195 -5.26 -2.68 -25.13
C ARG A 195 -4.58 -3.42 -23.98
N LEU A 196 -4.40 -2.71 -22.87
CA LEU A 196 -4.24 -3.29 -21.55
C LEU A 196 -5.64 -3.40 -20.94
N GLN A 197 -6.02 -4.56 -20.44
CA GLN A 197 -7.38 -4.79 -19.94
C GLN A 197 -7.38 -5.65 -18.68
N ILE A 198 -8.37 -5.41 -17.83
CA ILE A 198 -8.65 -6.26 -16.67
C ILE A 198 -10.16 -6.57 -16.60
N ARG A 199 -10.49 -7.83 -16.29
CA ARG A 199 -11.84 -8.33 -16.04
C ARG A 199 -11.94 -8.94 -14.65
N GLY A 200 -13.18 -9.17 -14.20
CA GLY A 200 -13.44 -9.63 -12.82
C GLY A 200 -13.26 -8.49 -11.82
N VAL A 201 -13.55 -7.26 -12.24
CA VAL A 201 -13.77 -6.13 -11.31
C VAL A 201 -15.23 -6.16 -10.82
N PRO A 202 -15.56 -5.49 -9.71
CA PRO A 202 -16.92 -5.43 -9.18
C PRO A 202 -17.97 -5.11 -10.24
N ASP A 203 -19.17 -5.68 -10.08
CA ASP A 203 -20.32 -5.54 -10.98
C ASP A 203 -20.12 -6.14 -12.39
N GLY A 204 -19.06 -6.94 -12.59
CA GLY A 204 -18.78 -7.58 -13.88
C GLY A 204 -18.27 -6.62 -14.95
N GLU A 205 -17.86 -5.41 -14.55
CA GLU A 205 -17.31 -4.42 -15.47
C GLU A 205 -15.98 -4.91 -16.07
N THR A 206 -15.58 -4.28 -17.18
CA THR A 206 -14.28 -4.50 -17.81
C THR A 206 -13.63 -3.14 -17.93
N GLN A 207 -12.44 -2.99 -17.34
CA GLN A 207 -11.65 -1.77 -17.48
C GLN A 207 -10.53 -1.99 -18.48
N TYR A 208 -10.26 -0.99 -19.32
CA TYR A 208 -9.20 -1.07 -20.30
C TYR A 208 -8.55 0.30 -20.57
N LYS A 209 -7.31 0.25 -21.06
CA LYS A 209 -6.58 1.37 -21.61
C LYS A 209 -6.13 1.05 -23.04
N PRO A 210 -6.43 1.91 -24.03
CA PRO A 210 -5.93 1.73 -25.38
C PRO A 210 -4.42 1.97 -25.41
N VAL A 211 -3.70 1.10 -26.12
CA VAL A 211 -2.27 1.22 -26.39
C VAL A 211 -2.09 1.68 -27.83
N ASN A 212 -1.56 2.88 -28.04
CA ASN A 212 -1.48 3.52 -29.36
C ASN A 212 -0.21 4.36 -29.57
N SER A 213 0.67 4.44 -28.56
CA SER A 213 1.97 5.10 -28.69
C SER A 213 2.94 4.24 -29.49
N THR A 214 3.67 4.86 -30.43
CA THR A 214 4.80 4.20 -31.13
C THR A 214 6.05 4.07 -30.27
N GLU A 215 6.11 4.81 -29.16
CA GLU A 215 7.18 4.75 -28.17
C GLU A 215 6.75 3.92 -26.97
N TRP A 216 7.73 3.28 -26.32
CA TRP A 216 7.51 2.59 -25.04
C TRP A 216 6.97 3.57 -24.00
N THR A 217 5.73 3.36 -23.59
CA THR A 217 5.00 4.23 -22.67
C THR A 217 4.40 3.38 -21.55
N GLU A 218 4.34 3.91 -20.33
CA GLU A 218 3.64 3.27 -19.22
C GLU A 218 2.13 3.54 -19.32
N TYR A 219 1.33 2.49 -19.24
CA TYR A 219 -0.13 2.55 -19.19
C TYR A 219 -0.61 2.10 -17.83
N VAL A 220 -1.56 2.84 -17.26
CA VAL A 220 -2.04 2.65 -15.88
C VAL A 220 -3.57 2.49 -15.87
N ILE A 221 -4.05 1.47 -15.17
CA ILE A 221 -5.47 1.26 -14.83
C ILE A 221 -5.59 1.22 -13.31
N ASP A 222 -6.28 2.22 -12.75
CA ASP A 222 -6.66 2.24 -11.34
C ASP A 222 -7.97 1.49 -11.14
N ILE A 223 -7.91 0.41 -10.37
CA ILE A 223 -9.01 -0.51 -10.15
C ILE A 223 -9.69 -0.16 -8.82
N GLY A 224 -11.00 0.08 -8.89
CA GLY A 224 -11.83 0.41 -7.74
C GLY A 224 -11.90 -0.70 -6.69
N ALA A 225 -12.43 -0.35 -5.52
CA ALA A 225 -12.59 -1.23 -4.37
C ALA A 225 -13.30 -2.54 -4.69
N ILE A 226 -12.62 -3.68 -4.51
CA ILE A 226 -13.16 -4.98 -4.89
C ILE A 226 -13.84 -5.70 -3.74
N GLN A 227 -15.17 -5.89 -3.84
CA GLN A 227 -15.93 -6.68 -2.87
C GLN A 227 -16.23 -8.08 -3.42
N GLY A 228 -15.55 -9.09 -2.87
CA GLY A 228 -15.93 -10.50 -3.05
C GLY A 228 -15.37 -11.23 -4.27
N GLU A 229 -14.67 -10.55 -5.18
CA GLU A 229 -13.93 -11.24 -6.25
C GLU A 229 -12.72 -11.95 -5.66
N THR A 230 -12.48 -13.18 -6.12
CA THR A 230 -11.35 -14.01 -5.67
C THR A 230 -10.19 -13.96 -6.65
N HIS A 231 -10.44 -13.51 -7.89
CA HIS A 231 -9.45 -13.48 -8.95
C HIS A 231 -9.74 -12.33 -9.93
N PHE A 232 -8.68 -11.76 -10.48
CA PHE A 232 -8.72 -10.95 -11.69
C PHE A 232 -8.37 -11.77 -12.91
N LYS A 233 -8.84 -11.31 -14.07
CA LYS A 233 -8.27 -11.71 -15.34
C LYS A 233 -7.61 -10.52 -16.01
N VAL A 234 -6.29 -10.50 -16.01
CA VAL A 234 -5.50 -9.51 -16.75
C VAL A 234 -5.37 -9.99 -18.19
N GLU A 235 -5.65 -9.10 -19.14
CA GLU A 235 -5.62 -9.40 -20.57
C GLU A 235 -4.79 -8.34 -21.33
N LEU A 236 -3.81 -8.82 -22.08
CA LEU A 236 -3.07 -8.06 -23.08
C LEU A 236 -3.68 -8.37 -24.43
N GLY A 237 -4.18 -7.34 -25.10
CA GLY A 237 -4.99 -7.52 -26.30
C GLY A 237 -4.50 -6.69 -27.45
N ARG A 238 -4.61 -7.27 -28.63
CA ARG A 238 -4.51 -6.57 -29.90
C ARG A 238 -5.89 -6.11 -30.34
N VAL A 239 -6.00 -4.90 -30.87
CA VAL A 239 -7.26 -4.36 -31.42
C VAL A 239 -7.17 -4.19 -32.93
N MET A 240 -6.07 -3.65 -33.45
CA MET A 240 -5.85 -3.45 -34.90
C MET A 240 -4.39 -3.72 -35.26
N SER A 241 -4.16 -4.46 -36.35
CA SER A 241 -2.83 -4.84 -36.88
C SER A 241 -1.96 -5.65 -35.90
N ASP A 242 -0.80 -6.15 -36.35
CA ASP A 242 -0.06 -7.26 -35.72
C ASP A 242 1.24 -6.80 -34.99
N ASP A 243 1.30 -5.52 -34.63
CA ASP A 243 2.51 -4.93 -34.04
C ASP A 243 2.15 -4.19 -32.75
N VAL A 244 1.89 -4.95 -31.69
CA VAL A 244 1.72 -4.43 -30.33
C VAL A 244 2.61 -5.23 -29.39
N GLU A 245 3.39 -4.53 -28.59
CA GLU A 245 4.36 -5.11 -27.66
C GLU A 245 4.07 -4.65 -26.24
N PHE A 246 4.23 -5.56 -25.29
CA PHE A 246 4.07 -5.33 -23.85
C PHE A 246 5.30 -5.85 -23.11
N ASP A 247 5.60 -5.17 -22.00
CA ASP A 247 6.67 -5.51 -21.06
C ASP A 247 6.34 -4.90 -19.68
N ASP A 248 7.06 -5.32 -18.64
CA ASP A 248 6.96 -4.81 -17.27
C ASP A 248 5.50 -4.77 -16.76
N VAL A 249 4.73 -5.83 -16.99
CA VAL A 249 3.33 -5.92 -16.55
C VAL A 249 3.28 -6.15 -15.04
N SER A 250 2.58 -5.29 -14.32
CA SER A 250 2.51 -5.33 -12.86
C SER A 250 1.08 -5.12 -12.36
N LEU A 251 0.66 -5.91 -11.38
CA LEU A 251 -0.59 -5.72 -10.66
C LEU A 251 -0.32 -5.73 -9.16
N ARG A 252 -0.65 -4.63 -8.49
CA ARG A 252 -0.37 -4.47 -7.05
C ARG A 252 -1.57 -3.94 -6.31
N LEU A 253 -1.67 -4.33 -5.04
CA LEU A 253 -2.61 -3.72 -4.11
C LEU A 253 -2.11 -2.32 -3.76
N VAL A 254 -2.90 -1.30 -4.05
CA VAL A 254 -2.58 0.09 -3.71
C VAL A 254 -3.17 0.47 -2.35
N SER A 255 -4.32 -0.10 -1.99
CA SER A 255 -4.97 0.12 -0.69
C SER A 255 -5.98 -0.98 -0.40
N GLY A 256 -6.01 -1.56 0.81
CA GLY A 256 -7.10 -2.45 1.22
C GLY A 256 -8.45 -1.70 1.36
N VAL A 257 -9.56 -2.44 1.35
CA VAL A 257 -10.92 -1.95 1.61
C VAL A 257 -11.58 -2.88 2.63
N ALA A 258 -12.36 -2.30 3.52
CA ALA A 258 -13.16 -3.04 4.49
C ALA A 258 -14.33 -3.77 3.83
N LYS A 259 -14.58 -5.00 4.25
CA LYS A 259 -15.88 -5.66 4.08
C LYS A 259 -16.89 -5.12 5.09
#